data_AF-A0A1I2PH25-F1
#
_entry.id   AF-A0A1I2PH25-F1
#
_cell.length_a   1.000
_cell.length_b   1.000
_cell.length_c   1.000
_cell.angle_alpha   90.00
_cell.angle_beta   90.00
_cell.angle_gamma   90.00
#
_symmetry.space_group_name_H-M   'P 1'
#
loop_
_entity.id
_entity.type
_entity.pdbx_description
1 polymer ?
#
loop_
_entity_poly.entity_id
_entity_poly.type
_entity_poly.pdbx_seq_one_letter_code
_entity_poly.pdbx_strand_id
1 'polypeptide(L)'
;MESTSDVHVESARIQKQIEHHLGISGSSLLFEFRQLDNKTRLDLITVNPRHQQSFLFHSEVGFDRLEVLRKMLAYVKNYRDRESSFTVQWMARNDKELNTSYFRARNMYEALDKLYYGRDMNTITVFSVVMNPVS
;
A
#
# COMPACT_ATOMS: atom_id res chain seq x y z
N MET A 1 -8.27 33.29 6.45
CA MET A 1 -7.12 32.59 7.06
C MET A 1 -7.54 31.27 7.75
N GLU A 2 -8.76 30.78 7.53
CA GLU A 2 -9.28 29.52 8.10
C GLU A 2 -8.84 28.25 7.32
N SER A 3 -8.19 28.36 6.16
CA SER A 3 -8.12 27.25 5.20
C SER A 3 -7.05 26.17 5.46
N THR A 4 -5.94 26.48 6.13
CA THR A 4 -4.84 25.50 6.26
C THR A 4 -4.97 24.62 7.50
N SER A 5 -5.47 25.16 8.62
CA SER A 5 -5.67 24.40 9.86
C SER A 5 -6.72 23.31 9.67
N ASP A 6 -7.86 23.66 9.07
CA ASP A 6 -8.97 22.73 8.82
C ASP A 6 -8.56 21.55 7.92
N VAL A 7 -7.73 21.81 6.90
CA VAL A 7 -7.22 20.77 5.99
C VAL A 7 -6.28 19.79 6.73
N HIS A 8 -5.46 20.28 7.66
CA HIS A 8 -4.59 19.41 8.47
C HIS A 8 -5.40 18.55 9.44
N VAL A 9 -6.39 19.13 10.11
CA VAL A 9 -7.29 18.42 11.03
C VAL A 9 -8.06 17.33 10.29
N GLU A 10 -8.63 17.66 9.13
CA GLU A 10 -9.38 16.70 8.32
C GLU A 10 -8.48 15.60 7.75
N SER A 11 -7.28 15.93 7.28
CA SER A 11 -6.30 14.95 6.82
C SER A 11 -5.97 13.93 7.91
N ALA A 12 -5.68 14.41 9.13
CA ALA A 12 -5.41 13.55 10.27
C ALA A 12 -6.61 12.67 10.64
N ARG A 13 -7.83 13.21 10.54
CA ARG A 13 -9.07 12.45 10.78
C ARG A 13 -9.25 11.32 9.77
N ILE A 14 -8.93 11.54 8.50
CA ILE A 14 -9.04 10.51 7.45
C ILE A 14 -7.95 9.44 7.62
N GLN A 15 -6.70 9.83 7.90
CA GLN A 15 -5.60 8.89 8.15
C GLN A 15 -5.93 7.93 9.30
N LYS A 16 -6.45 8.44 10.42
CA LYS A 16 -6.92 7.60 11.54
C LYS A 16 -8.01 6.62 11.15
N GLN A 17 -8.94 7.01 10.28
CA GLN A 17 -9.99 6.10 9.79
C GLN A 17 -9.42 4.98 8.91
N ILE A 18 -8.42 5.30 8.10
CA ILE A 18 -7.70 4.32 7.27
C ILE A 18 -6.99 3.31 8.15
N GLU A 19 -6.19 3.77 9.12
CA GLU A 19 -5.50 2.91 10.11
C GLU A 19 -6.49 1.99 10.83
N HIS A 20 -7.60 2.55 11.31
CA HIS A 20 -8.64 1.79 12.01
C HIS A 20 -9.26 0.69 11.13
N HIS A 21 -9.59 0.98 9.86
CA HIS A 21 -10.15 -0.02 8.96
C HIS A 21 -9.16 -1.14 8.61
N LEU A 22 -7.88 -0.82 8.51
CA LEU A 22 -6.84 -1.81 8.23
C LEU A 22 -6.49 -2.64 9.46
N GLY A 23 -6.80 -2.17 10.67
CA GLY A 23 -6.38 -2.81 11.92
C GLY A 23 -4.87 -2.74 12.12
N ILE A 24 -4.20 -1.78 11.47
CA ILE A 24 -2.75 -1.59 11.52
C ILE A 24 -2.47 -0.35 12.37
N SER A 25 -1.59 -0.48 13.36
CA SER A 25 -1.12 0.64 14.17
C SER A 25 -0.26 1.58 13.32
N GLY A 26 -0.39 2.90 13.52
CA GLY A 26 0.23 3.92 12.66
C GLY A 26 1.76 3.83 12.45
N SER A 27 2.50 3.10 13.31
CA SER A 27 3.93 2.84 13.09
C SER A 27 4.23 1.85 11.96
N SER A 28 3.24 1.09 11.51
CA SER A 28 3.36 0.08 10.45
C SER A 28 2.65 0.47 9.15
N LEU A 29 2.17 1.72 9.07
CA LEU A 29 1.48 2.27 7.91
C LEU A 29 2.03 3.66 7.57
N LEU A 30 2.55 3.83 6.36
CA LEU A 30 3.13 5.09 5.90
C LEU A 30 2.28 5.70 4.78
N PHE A 31 2.07 7.01 4.88
CA PHE A 31 1.37 7.81 3.87
C PHE A 31 2.40 8.67 3.13
N GLU A 32 2.79 8.26 1.93
CA GLU A 32 3.77 8.99 1.11
C GLU A 32 3.05 9.81 0.05
N PHE A 33 3.16 11.14 0.15
CA PHE A 33 2.57 12.07 -0.81
C PHE A 33 3.63 12.55 -1.80
N ARG A 34 3.34 12.45 -3.10
CA ARG A 34 4.22 12.90 -4.19
C ARG A 34 3.46 13.85 -5.10
N GLN A 35 4.09 14.94 -5.52
CA GLN A 35 3.53 15.82 -6.54
C GLN A 35 3.86 15.28 -7.93
N LEU A 36 2.84 15.18 -8.78
CA LEU A 36 2.91 14.76 -10.17
C LEU A 36 2.29 15.87 -11.03
N ASP A 37 3.11 16.77 -11.55
CA ASP A 37 2.68 17.96 -12.30
C ASP A 37 1.59 18.75 -11.54
N ASN A 38 0.33 18.61 -11.98
CA ASN A 38 -0.86 19.27 -11.42
C ASN A 38 -1.72 18.32 -10.55
N LYS A 39 -1.15 17.21 -10.10
CA LYS A 39 -1.83 16.17 -9.33
C LYS A 39 -1.00 15.77 -8.12
N THR A 40 -1.67 15.35 -7.07
CA THR A 40 -1.06 14.68 -5.93
C THR A 40 -1.25 13.16 -6.08
N ARG A 41 -0.19 12.40 -5.82
CA ARG A 41 -0.23 10.94 -5.62
C ARG A 41 -0.06 10.63 -4.15
N LEU A 42 -0.85 9.71 -3.63
CA LEU A 42 -0.68 9.10 -2.31
C LEU A 42 -0.35 7.63 -2.52
N ASP A 43 0.80 7.21 -2.01
CA ASP A 43 1.16 5.81 -1.83
C ASP A 43 0.93 5.42 -0.37
N LEU A 44 0.10 4.42 -0.16
CA LEU A 44 -0.11 3.81 1.14
C LEU A 44 0.79 2.59 1.24
N ILE A 45 1.70 2.58 2.22
CA ILE A 45 2.77 1.58 2.33
C ILE A 45 2.62 0.88 3.68
N THR A 46 2.63 -0.44 3.68
CA THR A 46 2.68 -1.24 4.90
C THR A 46 4.11 -1.64 5.22
N VAL A 47 4.47 -1.56 6.49
CA VAL A 47 5.80 -1.92 6.98
C VAL A 47 5.66 -3.15 7.86
N ASN A 48 6.41 -4.21 7.54
CA ASN A 48 6.57 -5.35 8.43
C ASN A 48 7.72 -5.06 9.41
N PRO A 49 7.46 -4.79 10.69
CA PRO A 49 8.49 -4.39 11.64
C PRO A 49 9.49 -5.51 11.96
N ARG A 50 9.13 -6.78 11.74
CA ARG A 50 10.01 -7.92 12.03
C ARG A 50 11.14 -8.06 11.00
N HIS A 51 10.82 -7.84 9.73
CA HIS A 51 11.75 -8.05 8.61
C HIS A 51 12.23 -6.73 7.99
N GLN A 52 11.79 -5.59 8.52
CA GLN A 52 12.07 -4.24 8.00
C GLN A 52 11.74 -4.10 6.50
N GLN A 53 10.78 -4.90 6.02
CA GLN A 53 10.32 -4.87 4.64
C GLN A 53 9.10 -3.98 4.54
N SER A 54 9.11 -3.09 3.55
CA SER A 54 7.97 -2.25 3.20
C SER A 54 7.36 -2.68 1.88
N PHE A 55 6.04 -2.65 1.77
CA PHE A 55 5.33 -3.00 0.54
C PHE A 55 4.26 -1.97 0.23
N LEU A 56 4.02 -1.74 -1.05
CA LEU A 56 2.89 -0.92 -1.46
C LEU A 56 1.60 -1.65 -1.11
N PHE A 57 0.73 -0.97 -0.37
CA PHE A 57 -0.64 -1.42 -0.17
C PHE A 57 -1.51 -0.99 -1.35
N HIS A 58 -1.47 0.30 -1.70
CA HIS A 58 -2.22 0.88 -2.82
C HIS A 58 -1.72 2.29 -3.16
N SER A 59 -2.00 2.75 -4.38
CA SER A 59 -1.70 4.10 -4.83
C SER A 59 -2.98 4.80 -5.32
N GLU A 60 -3.15 6.07 -4.94
CA GLU A 60 -4.23 6.92 -5.42
C GLU A 60 -3.70 8.23 -6.00
N VAL A 61 -4.37 8.74 -7.04
CA VAL A 61 -4.00 10.01 -7.70
C VAL A 61 -5.23 10.92 -7.77
N GLY A 62 -5.03 12.19 -7.47
CA GLY A 62 -6.06 13.22 -7.40
C GLY A 62 -5.46 14.61 -7.58
N PHE A 63 -6.27 15.65 -7.51
CA PHE A 63 -5.82 17.03 -7.66
C PHE A 63 -5.11 17.53 -6.40
N ASP A 64 -5.61 17.17 -5.23
CA ASP A 64 -5.04 17.60 -3.95
C ASP A 64 -4.90 16.47 -2.91
N ARG A 65 -4.27 16.79 -1.78
CA ARG A 65 -4.02 15.88 -0.66
C ARG A 65 -5.30 15.30 -0.06
N LEU A 66 -6.35 16.11 0.04
CA LEU A 66 -7.60 15.71 0.69
C LEU A 66 -8.38 14.75 -0.20
N GLU A 67 -8.41 15.01 -1.50
CA GLU A 67 -9.04 14.15 -2.49
C GLU A 67 -8.40 12.76 -2.51
N VAL A 68 -7.07 12.68 -2.58
CA VAL A 68 -6.39 11.37 -2.59
C VAL A 68 -6.58 10.60 -1.28
N LEU A 69 -6.65 11.28 -0.14
CA LEU A 69 -6.98 10.65 1.14
C LEU A 69 -8.41 10.10 1.16
N ARG A 70 -9.37 10.85 0.62
CA ARG A 70 -10.76 10.39 0.51
C ARG A 70 -10.90 9.19 -0.42
N LYS A 71 -10.21 9.21 -1.57
CA LYS A 71 -10.14 8.06 -2.50
C LYS A 71 -9.53 6.84 -1.81
N MET A 72 -8.41 7.02 -1.10
CA MET A 72 -7.74 5.94 -0.38
C MET A 72 -8.64 5.35 0.72
N LEU A 73 -9.36 6.19 1.48
CA LEU A 73 -10.33 5.71 2.47
C LEU A 73 -11.46 4.92 1.81
N ALA A 74 -11.99 5.38 0.67
CA ALA A 74 -13.01 4.66 -0.08
C ALA A 74 -12.50 3.31 -0.58
N TYR A 75 -11.26 3.23 -1.04
CA TYR A 75 -10.60 1.98 -1.42
C TYR A 75 -10.47 1.04 -0.21
N VAL A 76 -9.90 1.51 0.90
CA VAL A 76 -9.68 0.73 2.14
C VAL A 76 -10.98 0.15 2.71
N LYS A 77 -12.12 0.80 2.50
CA LYS A 77 -13.43 0.28 2.92
C LYS A 77 -13.92 -0.90 2.09
N ASN A 78 -13.49 -1.02 0.83
CA ASN A 78 -14.09 -1.94 -0.14
C ASN A 78 -13.09 -2.90 -0.82
N TYR A 79 -11.78 -2.79 -0.54
CA TYR A 79 -10.75 -3.56 -1.27
C TYR A 79 -10.91 -5.08 -1.14
N ARG A 80 -11.42 -5.55 0.02
CA ARG A 80 -11.61 -6.99 0.28
C ARG A 80 -12.58 -7.66 -0.69
N ASP A 81 -13.56 -6.92 -1.18
CA ASP A 81 -14.60 -7.41 -2.10
C ASP A 81 -14.18 -7.32 -3.57
N ARG A 82 -13.13 -6.53 -3.87
CA ARG A 82 -12.70 -6.22 -5.24
C ARG A 82 -11.40 -6.91 -5.64
N GLU A 83 -10.61 -7.35 -4.66
CA GLU A 83 -9.28 -7.89 -4.89
C GLU A 83 -9.12 -9.32 -4.39
N SER A 84 -8.55 -10.15 -5.25
CA SER A 84 -8.11 -11.49 -4.89
C SER A 84 -6.90 -11.43 -3.98
N SER A 85 -6.77 -12.43 -3.11
CA SER A 85 -5.57 -12.62 -2.30
C SER A 85 -4.53 -13.41 -3.09
N PHE A 86 -3.28 -12.99 -3.04
CA PHE A 86 -2.14 -13.65 -3.67
C PHE A 86 -1.10 -14.01 -2.62
N THR A 87 -0.55 -15.21 -2.71
CA THR A 87 0.62 -15.66 -1.96
C THR A 87 1.82 -15.62 -2.90
N VAL A 88 2.86 -14.88 -2.51
CA VAL A 88 4.08 -14.72 -3.29
C VAL A 88 5.26 -15.22 -2.49
N GLN A 89 6.01 -16.16 -3.07
CA GLN A 89 7.26 -16.65 -2.50
C GLN A 89 8.44 -16.05 -3.24
N TRP A 90 9.37 -15.45 -2.50
CA TRP A 90 10.46 -14.67 -3.07
C TRP A 90 11.70 -14.69 -2.17
N MET A 91 12.84 -14.31 -2.71
CA MET A 91 14.10 -14.19 -1.97
C MET A 91 14.81 -12.92 -2.41
N ALA A 92 15.37 -12.17 -1.46
CA ALA A 92 16.22 -11.04 -1.77
C ALA A 92 17.56 -11.53 -2.36
N ARG A 93 18.11 -10.77 -3.30
CA ARG A 93 19.41 -11.08 -3.89
C ARG A 93 20.49 -11.01 -2.82
N ASN A 94 21.25 -12.09 -2.68
CA ASN A 94 22.25 -12.34 -1.64
C ASN A 94 21.69 -12.74 -0.26
N ASP A 95 20.39 -12.95 -0.17
CA ASP A 95 19.78 -13.62 0.98
C ASP A 95 19.69 -15.14 0.73
N LYS A 96 19.54 -15.92 1.79
CA LYS A 96 19.27 -17.36 1.74
C LYS A 96 17.88 -17.71 2.24
N GLU A 97 17.16 -16.75 2.82
CA GLU A 97 15.83 -16.97 3.38
C GLU A 97 14.72 -16.86 2.30
N LEU A 98 13.89 -17.89 2.21
CA LEU A 98 12.68 -17.85 1.40
C LEU A 98 11.60 -17.07 2.15
N ASN A 99 11.21 -15.93 1.61
CA ASN A 99 10.17 -15.07 2.15
C ASN A 99 8.82 -15.45 1.54
N THR A 100 7.77 -15.44 2.36
CA THR A 100 6.37 -15.57 1.91
C THR A 100 5.62 -14.30 2.26
N SER A 101 5.00 -13.67 1.26
CA SER A 101 4.25 -12.44 1.41
C SER A 101 2.86 -12.56 0.81
N TYR A 102 1.89 -11.88 1.43
CA TYR A 102 0.49 -11.91 1.02
C TYR A 102 0.08 -10.53 0.52
N PHE A 103 -0.49 -10.50 -0.68
CA PHE A 103 -0.94 -9.27 -1.33
C PHE A 103 -2.40 -9.40 -1.71
N ARG A 104 -3.18 -8.33 -1.53
CA ARG A 104 -4.45 -8.16 -2.21
C ARG A 104 -4.18 -7.40 -3.50
N ALA A 105 -4.69 -7.90 -4.62
CA ALA A 105 -4.52 -7.29 -5.94
C ALA A 105 -5.61 -7.76 -6.90
N ARG A 106 -5.81 -7.02 -8.00
CA ARG A 106 -6.73 -7.39 -9.08
C ARG A 106 -6.17 -8.51 -9.96
N ASN A 107 -4.85 -8.60 -10.07
CA ASN A 107 -4.16 -9.62 -10.85
C ASN A 107 -2.72 -9.83 -10.36
N MET A 108 -2.03 -10.80 -10.96
CA MET A 108 -0.66 -11.16 -10.58
C MET A 108 0.35 -10.02 -10.82
N TYR A 109 0.15 -9.20 -11.85
CA TYR A 109 1.07 -8.10 -12.17
C TYR A 109 1.03 -7.03 -11.07
N GLU A 110 -0.17 -6.67 -10.61
CA GLU A 110 -0.33 -5.72 -9.52
C GLU A 110 0.20 -6.28 -8.18
N ALA A 111 0.09 -7.59 -7.94
CA ALA A 111 0.74 -8.22 -6.79
C ALA A 111 2.27 -8.09 -6.84
N LEU A 112 2.86 -8.24 -8.03
CA LEU A 112 4.29 -8.06 -8.24
C LEU A 112 4.71 -6.58 -8.13
N ASP A 113 3.93 -5.65 -8.69
CA ASP A 113 4.19 -4.21 -8.54
C ASP A 113 4.23 -3.81 -7.06
N LYS A 114 3.35 -4.40 -6.24
CA LYS A 114 3.35 -4.18 -4.79
C LYS A 114 4.59 -4.74 -4.10
N LEU A 115 5.07 -5.91 -4.53
CA LEU A 115 6.31 -6.53 -4.04
C LEU A 115 7.55 -5.68 -4.38
N TYR A 116 7.66 -5.25 -5.64
CA TYR A 116 8.82 -4.50 -6.13
C TYR A 116 8.80 -3.01 -5.76
N TYR A 117 7.77 -2.52 -5.08
CA TYR A 117 7.68 -1.10 -4.73
C TYR A 117 8.94 -0.60 -4.00
N GLY A 118 9.54 0.45 -4.54
CA GLY A 118 10.77 1.05 -4.01
C GLY A 118 12.03 0.19 -4.17
N ARG A 119 12.00 -0.88 -4.96
CA ARG A 119 13.10 -1.81 -5.19
C ARG A 119 13.40 -1.96 -6.68
N ASP A 120 14.66 -2.23 -7.01
CA ASP A 120 15.05 -2.62 -8.36
C ASP A 120 14.63 -4.08 -8.63
N MET A 121 14.11 -4.36 -9.83
CA MET A 121 13.61 -5.69 -10.20
C MET A 121 14.68 -6.78 -10.10
N ASN A 122 15.96 -6.43 -10.23
CA ASN A 122 17.09 -7.36 -10.13
C ASN A 122 17.52 -7.64 -8.70
N THR A 123 16.80 -7.14 -7.69
CA THR A 123 17.10 -7.37 -6.26
C THR A 123 16.27 -8.47 -5.63
N ILE A 124 15.27 -9.01 -6.34
CA ILE A 124 14.39 -10.07 -5.83
C ILE A 124 14.25 -11.18 -6.87
N THR A 125 14.35 -12.43 -6.43
CA THR A 125 13.97 -13.60 -7.20
C THR A 125 12.60 -14.07 -6.74
N VAL A 126 11.62 -14.11 -7.64
CA VAL A 126 10.27 -14.65 -7.36
C VAL A 126 10.20 -16.11 -7.78
N PHE A 127 9.79 -16.99 -6.87
CA PHE A 127 9.65 -18.42 -7.10
C PHE A 127 8.22 -18.81 -7.48
N SER A 128 7.23 -18.19 -6.84
CA SER A 128 5.82 -18.50 -7.08
C SER A 128 4.93 -17.30 -6.82
N VAL A 129 3.84 -17.22 -7.60
CA VAL A 129 2.73 -16.29 -7.42
C VAL A 129 1.45 -17.10 -7.56
N VAL A 130 0.74 -17.28 -6.45
CA VAL A 130 -0.46 -18.11 -6.39
C VAL A 130 -1.64 -17.25 -5.98
N MET A 131 -2.70 -17.23 -6.78
CA MET A 131 -3.98 -16.65 -6.38
C MET A 131 -4.66 -17.60 -5.40
N ASN A 132 -5.00 -17.10 -4.22
CA ASN A 132 -5.69 -17.87 -3.18
C ASN A 132 -7.17 -17.99 -3.55
N PRO A 133 -7.77 -19.19 -3.43
CA PRO A 133 -9.19 -19.39 -3.72
C PRO A 133 -10.06 -18.54 -2.80
N VAL A 134 -11.16 -18.03 -3.34
CA VAL A 134 -12.18 -17.33 -2.56
C VAL A 134 -13.04 -18.40 -1.88
N SER A 135 -13.06 -18.42 -0.54
CA SER A 135 -13.99 -19.27 0.24
C SER A 135 -15.36 -18.63 0.35
#